data_AF-A0A7S2J421-F1
#
_entry.id   AF-A0A7S2J421-F1
#
_cell.length_a   1.000
_cell.length_b   1.000
_cell.length_c   1.000
_cell.angle_alpha   90.00
_cell.angle_beta   90.00
_cell.angle_gamma   90.00
#
_symmetry.space_group_name_H-M   'P 1'
#
loop_
_entity.id
_entity.type
_entity.pdbx_description
1 polymer ?
#
loop_
_entity_poly.entity_id
_entity_poly.type
_entity_poly.pdbx_seq_one_letter_code
_entity_poly.pdbx_strand_id
1 'polypeptide(L)'
;LSAGGISGELAMLGVSPTRSATIKADQICSMWEITQEKALVILDRFPDSQKHFAEVVVQHLERTAPARVSSLPLFRAFDAKFRVLLGLYCERRAFFPNQVIAREGQFGHSLHIVNIGVATLKKKGVVIKTYSCGSHFGSTVMLGMHKAYLGTLVVVQTCHILSIPRNSFLQALDTYPSLAACTELKRTEMIATEELRHAIQRISARKLIWKRYQHLINAGGSNGEPVAATASNVEEQATGLETLLPVLQGWYAWAIDRRKRREKSEREKAQYQRMMSHWMSTHMVL
;
A
#
# COMPACT_ATOMS: atom_id res chain seq x y z
N LEU A 1 33.73 21.95 0.78
CA LEU A 1 33.08 22.06 -0.55
C LEU A 1 33.62 23.32 -1.21
N SER A 2 33.91 23.28 -2.51
CA SER A 2 34.30 24.45 -3.31
C SER A 2 33.12 24.89 -4.20
N ALA A 3 33.32 25.96 -4.98
CA ALA A 3 32.37 26.35 -6.01
C ALA A 3 32.00 25.15 -6.90
N GLY A 4 30.69 24.96 -7.14
CA GLY A 4 30.13 23.80 -7.86
C GLY A 4 29.86 22.56 -6.98
N GLY A 5 30.22 22.58 -5.70
CA GLY A 5 29.94 21.48 -4.78
C GLY A 5 28.45 21.31 -4.48
N ILE A 6 27.99 20.06 -4.41
CA ILE A 6 26.64 19.68 -4.03
C ILE A 6 26.69 19.00 -2.67
N SER A 7 25.66 19.20 -1.85
CA SER A 7 25.47 18.44 -0.62
C SER A 7 24.00 18.41 -0.22
N GLY A 8 23.62 17.35 0.50
CA GLY A 8 22.26 17.20 1.05
C GLY A 8 21.31 16.49 0.10
N GLU A 9 21.83 15.86 -0.95
CA GLU A 9 21.10 15.12 -1.97
C GLU A 9 20.25 13.99 -1.37
N LEU A 10 20.75 13.23 -0.39
CA LEU A 10 19.94 12.18 0.26
C LEU A 10 18.72 12.73 1.00
N ALA A 11 18.84 13.94 1.56
CA ALA A 11 17.73 14.59 2.23
C ALA A 11 16.77 15.24 1.24
N MET A 12 17.29 15.87 0.19
CA MET A 12 16.50 16.36 -0.94
C MET A 12 15.67 15.23 -1.57
N LEU A 13 16.21 14.02 -1.64
CA LEU A 13 15.50 12.84 -2.15
C LEU A 13 14.52 12.23 -1.13
N GLY A 14 14.51 12.66 0.13
CA GLY A 14 13.68 12.08 1.19
C GLY A 14 14.15 10.71 1.69
N VAL A 15 15.40 10.35 1.41
CA VAL A 15 15.99 9.08 1.85
C VAL A 15 16.39 9.15 3.32
N SER A 16 16.96 10.28 3.75
CA SER A 16 17.35 10.48 5.14
C SER A 16 16.68 11.71 5.74
N PRO A 17 15.97 11.58 6.88
CA PRO A 17 15.45 12.74 7.60
C PRO A 17 16.57 13.54 8.28
N THR A 18 17.71 12.90 8.56
CA THR A 18 18.85 13.52 9.25
C THR A 18 19.99 13.78 8.27
N ARG A 19 20.66 14.93 8.42
CA ARG A 19 21.89 15.23 7.69
C ARG A 19 23.02 14.36 8.25
N SER A 20 23.81 13.76 7.37
CA SER A 20 24.97 12.95 7.74
C SER A 20 26.16 13.78 8.24
N ALA A 21 26.18 15.08 7.93
CA ALA A 21 27.22 16.00 8.32
C ALA A 21 26.68 17.42 8.55
N THR A 22 27.38 18.19 9.35
CA THR A 22 27.14 19.64 9.51
C THR A 22 27.99 20.40 8.49
N ILE A 23 27.35 21.25 7.69
CA ILE A 23 28.06 22.17 6.79
C ILE A 23 28.05 23.54 7.44
N LYS A 24 29.25 24.13 7.58
CA LYS A 24 29.44 25.51 8.02
C LYS A 24 30.14 26.28 6.91
N ALA A 25 29.68 27.49 6.67
CA ALA A 25 30.33 28.39 5.72
C ALA A 25 31.62 28.92 6.35
N ASP A 26 32.76 28.70 5.69
CA ASP A 26 34.06 29.22 6.10
C ASP A 26 34.24 30.70 5.68
N GLN A 27 33.55 31.09 4.61
CA GLN A 27 33.51 32.45 4.07
C GLN A 27 32.07 32.79 3.65
N ILE A 28 31.84 33.99 3.10
CA ILE A 28 30.55 34.34 2.49
C ILE A 28 30.32 33.42 1.29
N CYS A 29 29.26 32.63 1.37
CA CYS A 29 28.88 31.68 0.33
C CYS A 29 27.48 32.02 -0.21
N SER A 30 27.29 31.86 -1.51
CA SER A 30 25.97 31.84 -2.15
C SER A 30 25.67 30.42 -2.58
N MET A 31 24.54 29.86 -2.13
CA MET A 31 24.12 28.49 -2.45
C MET A 31 22.72 28.51 -3.05
N TRP A 32 22.50 27.60 -4.01
CA TRP A 32 21.19 27.38 -4.61
C TRP A 32 20.54 26.21 -3.89
N GLU A 33 19.27 26.37 -3.49
CA GLU A 33 18.50 25.33 -2.83
C GLU A 33 17.44 24.75 -3.75
N ILE A 34 17.37 23.43 -3.80
CA ILE A 34 16.29 22.68 -4.43
C ILE A 34 15.54 21.93 -3.33
N THR A 35 14.26 22.26 -3.13
CA THR A 35 13.42 21.54 -2.16
C THR A 35 13.07 20.15 -2.67
N GLN A 36 12.71 19.24 -1.75
CA GLN A 36 12.33 17.88 -2.09
C GLN A 36 11.17 17.84 -3.09
N GLU A 37 10.13 18.64 -2.90
CA GLU A 37 8.94 18.64 -3.76
C GLU A 37 9.32 19.00 -5.19
N LYS A 38 10.17 20.02 -5.35
CA LYS A 38 10.68 20.44 -6.66
C LYS A 38 11.57 19.39 -7.28
N ALA A 39 12.47 18.79 -6.50
CA ALA A 39 13.37 17.74 -6.97
C ALA A 39 12.58 16.53 -7.51
N LEU A 40 11.56 16.05 -6.79
CA LEU A 40 10.76 14.91 -7.22
C LEU A 40 10.00 15.19 -8.53
N VAL A 41 9.46 16.41 -8.71
CA VAL A 41 8.82 16.82 -9.97
C VAL A 41 9.82 16.86 -11.13
N ILE A 42 11.05 17.30 -10.88
CA ILE A 42 12.12 17.30 -11.89
C ILE A 42 12.49 15.85 -12.25
N LEU A 43 12.72 14.99 -11.26
CA LEU A 43 13.12 13.60 -11.50
C LEU A 43 12.04 12.76 -12.18
N ASP A 44 10.77 13.15 -12.08
CA ASP A 44 9.68 12.53 -12.85
C ASP A 44 9.76 12.89 -14.35
N ARG A 45 10.26 14.10 -14.67
CA ARG A 45 10.38 14.60 -16.05
C ARG A 45 11.68 14.24 -16.74
N PHE A 46 12.74 13.95 -15.99
CA PHE A 46 14.08 13.69 -16.50
C PHE A 46 14.60 12.31 -16.06
N PRO A 47 14.34 11.25 -16.85
CA PRO A 47 14.69 9.87 -16.50
C PRO A 47 16.20 9.63 -16.29
N ASP A 48 17.06 10.31 -17.06
CA ASP A 48 18.51 10.17 -16.92
C ASP A 48 19.00 10.68 -15.56
N SER A 49 18.48 11.84 -15.13
CA SER A 49 18.73 12.38 -13.79
C SER A 49 18.21 11.45 -12.71
N GLN A 50 17.00 10.88 -12.90
CA GLN A 50 16.43 9.90 -11.97
C GLN A 50 17.33 8.67 -11.80
N LYS A 51 17.87 8.13 -12.91
CA LYS A 51 18.82 7.02 -12.88
C LYS A 51 20.10 7.40 -12.15
N HIS A 52 20.67 8.57 -12.43
CA HIS A 52 21.86 9.04 -11.75
C HIS A 52 21.66 9.15 -10.23
N PHE A 53 20.56 9.78 -9.78
CA PHE A 53 20.27 9.87 -8.35
C PHE A 53 19.93 8.52 -7.71
N ALA A 54 19.37 7.56 -8.46
CA ALA A 54 19.20 6.20 -7.97
C ALA A 54 20.55 5.54 -7.65
N GLU A 55 21.53 5.70 -8.53
CA GLU A 55 22.90 5.19 -8.34
C GLU A 55 23.58 5.86 -7.13
N VAL A 56 23.43 7.19 -6.99
CA VAL A 56 23.92 7.94 -5.82
C VAL A 56 23.35 7.38 -4.52
N VAL A 57 22.03 7.13 -4.46
CA VAL A 57 21.38 6.55 -3.27
C VAL A 57 21.94 5.15 -2.96
N VAL A 58 22.12 4.31 -3.98
CA VAL A 58 22.66 2.95 -3.81
C VAL A 58 24.10 3.00 -3.28
N GLN A 59 24.96 3.85 -3.85
CA GLN A 59 26.36 4.00 -3.43
C GLN A 59 26.45 4.47 -1.97
N HIS A 60 25.69 5.50 -1.59
CA HIS A 60 25.74 6.04 -0.23
C HIS A 60 25.23 5.05 0.82
N LEU A 61 24.28 4.19 0.46
CA LEU A 61 23.66 3.24 1.37
C LEU A 61 24.22 1.83 1.28
N GLU A 62 25.23 1.59 0.44
CA GLU A 62 25.78 0.25 0.17
C GLU A 62 26.20 -0.46 1.47
N ARG A 63 26.90 0.27 2.35
CA ARG A 63 27.43 -0.26 3.62
C ARG A 63 26.35 -0.60 4.65
N THR A 64 25.12 -0.12 4.46
CA THR A 64 24.00 -0.40 5.38
C THR A 64 23.32 -1.74 5.09
N ALA A 65 23.52 -2.32 3.91
CA ALA A 65 22.83 -3.53 3.48
C ALA A 65 23.14 -4.77 4.35
N PRO A 66 24.41 -5.10 4.68
CA PRO A 66 24.72 -6.28 5.49
C PRO A 66 24.12 -6.20 6.90
N ALA A 67 24.16 -5.02 7.52
CA ALA A 67 23.58 -4.78 8.84
C ALA A 67 22.06 -4.98 8.81
N ARG A 68 21.37 -4.44 7.78
CA ARG A 68 19.92 -4.58 7.61
C ARG A 68 19.50 -6.04 7.50
N VAL A 69 20.16 -6.82 6.64
CA VAL A 69 19.84 -8.24 6.46
C VAL A 69 20.13 -9.04 7.74
N SER A 70 21.24 -8.73 8.42
CA SER A 70 21.62 -9.42 9.66
C SER A 70 20.65 -9.18 10.81
N SER A 71 20.07 -7.97 10.88
CA SER A 71 19.05 -7.59 11.88
C SER A 71 17.64 -8.10 11.56
N LEU A 72 17.40 -8.64 10.37
CA LEU A 72 16.06 -9.00 9.92
C LEU A 72 15.55 -10.21 10.73
N PRO A 73 14.41 -10.11 11.44
CA PRO A 73 13.89 -11.21 12.25
C PRO A 73 13.64 -12.48 11.44
N LEU A 74 13.36 -12.33 10.14
CA LEU A 74 13.18 -13.41 9.17
C LEU A 74 14.34 -14.42 9.18
N PHE A 75 15.58 -13.96 9.35
CA PHE A 75 16.77 -14.80 9.27
C PHE A 75 17.42 -15.10 10.63
N ARG A 76 16.74 -14.78 11.75
CA ARG A 76 17.30 -14.90 13.10
C ARG A 76 17.78 -16.31 13.48
N ALA A 77 17.14 -17.34 12.91
CA ALA A 77 17.46 -18.74 13.17
C ALA A 77 18.65 -19.26 12.33
N PHE A 78 19.15 -18.45 11.39
CA PHE A 78 20.30 -18.80 10.56
C PHE A 78 21.60 -18.31 11.17
N ASP A 79 22.68 -19.00 10.82
CA ASP A 79 24.03 -18.65 11.23
C ASP A 79 24.38 -17.20 10.85
N ALA A 80 25.27 -16.57 11.62
CA ALA A 80 25.72 -15.21 11.34
C ALA A 80 26.40 -15.10 9.97
N LYS A 81 27.20 -16.10 9.57
CA LYS A 81 27.91 -16.10 8.27
C LYS A 81 26.93 -16.19 7.11
N PHE A 82 25.87 -16.99 7.25
CA PHE A 82 24.77 -17.05 6.28
C PHE A 82 24.12 -15.67 6.06
N ARG A 83 23.79 -14.97 7.16
CA ARG A 83 23.17 -13.65 7.11
C ARG A 83 24.08 -12.59 6.46
N VAL A 84 25.37 -12.62 6.79
CA VAL A 84 26.38 -11.74 6.15
C VAL A 84 26.46 -12.01 4.65
N LEU A 85 26.50 -13.29 4.25
CA LEU A 85 26.56 -13.69 2.85
C LEU A 85 25.37 -13.17 2.04
N LEU A 86 24.15 -13.31 2.58
CA LEU A 86 22.95 -12.72 1.96
C LEU A 86 23.02 -11.19 1.87
N GLY A 87 23.56 -10.54 2.92
CA GLY A 87 23.76 -9.10 2.95
C GLY A 87 24.76 -8.58 1.92
N LEU A 88 25.74 -9.39 1.53
CA LEU A 88 26.70 -9.06 0.49
C LEU A 88 26.09 -9.22 -0.91
N TYR A 89 25.43 -10.35 -1.18
CA TYR A 89 24.91 -10.71 -2.50
C TYR A 89 23.51 -10.18 -2.84
N CYS A 90 22.85 -9.47 -1.93
CA CYS A 90 21.55 -8.88 -2.25
C CYS A 90 21.69 -7.81 -3.34
N GLU A 91 20.69 -7.70 -4.22
CA GLU A 91 20.61 -6.60 -5.17
C GLU A 91 20.13 -5.34 -4.45
N ARG A 92 20.74 -4.20 -4.78
CA ARG A 92 20.40 -2.91 -4.17
C ARG A 92 19.75 -2.03 -5.23
N ARG A 93 18.55 -1.52 -4.95
CA ARG A 93 17.83 -0.66 -5.88
C ARG A 93 17.21 0.51 -5.13
N ALA A 94 17.35 1.69 -5.71
CA ALA A 94 16.60 2.86 -5.30
C ALA A 94 15.32 2.98 -6.13
N PHE A 95 14.23 3.35 -5.48
CA PHE A 95 12.94 3.58 -6.10
C PHE A 95 12.40 4.92 -5.65
N PHE A 96 11.87 5.71 -6.58
CA PHE A 96 11.22 6.99 -6.32
C PHE A 96 9.73 6.79 -6.03
N PRO A 97 9.05 7.80 -5.47
CA PRO A 97 7.61 7.74 -5.20
C PRO A 97 6.79 7.24 -6.39
N ASN A 98 5.74 6.48 -6.09
CA ASN A 98 4.83 5.85 -7.06
C ASN A 98 5.43 4.74 -7.95
N GLN A 99 6.75 4.51 -7.89
CA GLN A 99 7.34 3.38 -8.59
C GLN A 99 6.93 2.04 -7.95
N VAL A 100 6.89 1.01 -8.78
CA VAL A 100 6.42 -0.33 -8.39
C VAL A 100 7.62 -1.25 -8.20
N ILE A 101 7.73 -1.85 -7.01
CA ILE A 101 8.78 -2.82 -6.69
C ILE A 101 8.40 -4.20 -7.24
N ALA A 102 7.15 -4.61 -7.01
CA ALA A 102 6.60 -5.89 -7.43
C ALA A 102 5.12 -5.72 -7.80
N ARG A 103 4.65 -6.38 -8.85
CA ARG A 103 3.23 -6.32 -9.28
C ARG A 103 2.44 -7.53 -8.82
N GLU A 104 1.19 -7.29 -8.45
CA GLU A 104 0.20 -8.34 -8.18
C GLU A 104 0.15 -9.34 -9.34
N GLY A 105 0.27 -10.63 -9.03
CA GLY A 105 0.18 -11.70 -10.04
C GLY A 105 1.43 -11.86 -10.92
N GLN A 106 2.40 -10.93 -10.84
CA GLN A 106 3.66 -11.07 -11.55
C GLN A 106 4.45 -12.25 -10.96
N PHE A 107 4.96 -13.12 -11.83
CA PHE A 107 5.89 -14.16 -11.42
C PHE A 107 7.19 -13.55 -10.94
N GLY A 108 7.66 -14.02 -9.79
CA GLY A 108 8.86 -13.51 -9.14
C GLY A 108 9.63 -14.64 -8.48
N HIS A 109 10.82 -14.31 -8.03
CA HIS A 109 11.70 -15.23 -7.31
C HIS A 109 12.50 -14.52 -6.21
N SER A 110 12.16 -13.27 -5.90
CA SER A 110 12.96 -12.44 -5.00
C SER A 110 12.16 -11.96 -3.80
N LEU A 111 12.81 -11.97 -2.64
CA LEU A 111 12.39 -11.29 -1.43
C LEU A 111 12.83 -9.83 -1.51
N HIS A 112 11.98 -8.90 -1.14
CA HIS A 112 12.30 -7.47 -1.07
C HIS A 112 12.27 -7.00 0.39
N ILE A 113 13.31 -6.31 0.82
CA ILE A 113 13.48 -5.77 2.17
C ILE A 113 13.58 -4.25 2.06
N VAL A 114 12.74 -3.54 2.81
CA VAL A 114 12.81 -2.08 2.89
C VAL A 114 13.98 -1.73 3.79
N ASN A 115 15.10 -1.29 3.23
CA ASN A 115 16.24 -0.85 4.03
C ASN A 115 16.00 0.54 4.60
N ILE A 116 15.57 1.45 3.71
CA ILE A 116 15.18 2.82 4.02
C ILE A 116 13.95 3.18 3.18
N GLY A 117 13.05 3.97 3.74
CA GLY A 117 11.84 4.46 3.07
C GLY A 117 10.57 3.73 3.50
N VAL A 118 9.48 3.99 2.78
CA VAL A 118 8.16 3.41 3.03
C VAL A 118 7.51 3.00 1.71
N ALA A 119 6.97 1.78 1.69
CA ALA A 119 6.19 1.25 0.59
C ALA A 119 4.81 0.77 1.09
N THR A 120 3.83 0.72 0.20
CA THR A 120 2.48 0.24 0.48
C THR A 120 2.14 -0.94 -0.41
N LEU A 121 1.55 -1.97 0.18
CA LEU A 121 0.98 -3.08 -0.55
C LEU A 121 -0.44 -2.73 -0.96
N LYS A 122 -0.70 -2.79 -2.26
CA LYS A 122 -2.01 -2.55 -2.87
C LYS A 122 -2.55 -3.84 -3.48
N LYS A 123 -3.84 -4.10 -3.31
CA LYS A 123 -4.59 -5.15 -4.02
C LYS A 123 -5.74 -4.50 -4.76
N LYS A 124 -5.82 -4.65 -6.09
CA LYS A 124 -6.89 -4.02 -6.92
C LYS A 124 -7.12 -2.53 -6.60
N GLY A 125 -6.04 -1.78 -6.37
CA GLY A 125 -6.08 -0.34 -6.04
C GLY A 125 -6.42 0.01 -4.58
N VAL A 126 -6.59 -0.99 -3.71
CA VAL A 126 -6.84 -0.80 -2.27
C VAL A 126 -5.54 -0.96 -1.50
N VAL A 127 -5.16 0.01 -0.68
CA VAL A 127 -4.02 -0.11 0.25
C VAL A 127 -4.40 -1.09 1.35
N ILE A 128 -3.53 -2.07 1.59
CA ILE A 128 -3.75 -3.17 2.53
C ILE A 128 -2.82 -3.05 3.73
N LYS A 129 -1.54 -2.78 3.48
CA LYS A 129 -0.49 -2.79 4.49
C LYS A 129 0.63 -1.84 4.09
N THR A 130 1.20 -1.14 5.07
CA THR A 130 2.38 -0.30 4.91
C THR A 130 3.63 -1.05 5.39
N TYR A 131 4.71 -0.92 4.65
CA TYR A 131 6.01 -1.53 4.90
C TYR A 131 7.03 -0.41 5.14
N SER A 132 7.53 -0.33 6.37
CA SER A 132 8.56 0.61 6.80
C SER A 132 9.94 -0.06 6.82
N CYS A 133 10.98 0.71 7.13
CA CYS A 133 12.35 0.23 7.30
C CYS A 133 12.41 -1.04 8.18
N GLY A 134 13.09 -2.08 7.68
CA GLY A 134 13.18 -3.39 8.33
C GLY A 134 12.05 -4.36 8.00
N SER A 135 11.02 -3.93 7.27
CA SER A 135 9.95 -4.83 6.79
C SER A 135 10.34 -5.55 5.51
N HIS A 136 9.76 -6.72 5.26
CA HIS A 136 10.03 -7.54 4.07
C HIS A 136 8.75 -7.99 3.35
N PHE A 137 8.86 -8.24 2.05
CA PHE A 137 7.77 -8.70 1.20
C PHE A 137 8.27 -9.74 0.18
N GLY A 138 7.46 -10.77 -0.11
CA GLY A 138 7.81 -11.79 -1.10
C GLY A 138 8.70 -12.92 -0.58
N SER A 139 8.74 -13.16 0.72
CA SER A 139 9.48 -14.27 1.35
C SER A 139 9.03 -15.62 0.81
N THR A 140 7.72 -15.85 0.71
CA THR A 140 7.17 -17.11 0.21
C THR A 140 7.44 -17.33 -1.29
N VAL A 141 7.67 -16.26 -2.03
CA VAL A 141 8.10 -16.30 -3.44
C VAL A 141 9.58 -16.70 -3.53
N MET A 142 10.45 -16.09 -2.73
CA MET A 142 11.86 -16.49 -2.62
C MET A 142 12.02 -17.95 -2.18
N LEU A 143 11.19 -18.40 -1.23
CA LEU A 143 11.20 -19.79 -0.74
C LEU A 143 10.64 -20.81 -1.75
N GLY A 144 10.10 -20.34 -2.88
CA GLY A 144 9.52 -21.20 -3.92
C GLY A 144 8.16 -21.81 -3.55
N MET A 145 7.51 -21.30 -2.50
CA MET A 145 6.18 -21.78 -2.08
C MET A 145 5.08 -21.18 -2.95
N HIS A 146 5.27 -19.95 -3.44
CA HIS A 146 4.38 -19.28 -4.39
C HIS A 146 5.17 -18.81 -5.60
N LYS A 147 4.55 -18.84 -6.78
CA LYS A 147 5.18 -18.35 -8.02
C LYS A 147 5.02 -16.84 -8.22
N ALA A 148 3.94 -16.25 -7.69
CA ALA A 148 3.54 -14.88 -7.96
C ALA A 148 3.36 -14.06 -6.68
N TYR A 149 3.57 -12.74 -6.78
CA TYR A 149 3.36 -11.81 -5.67
C TYR A 149 1.86 -11.61 -5.36
N LEU A 150 1.52 -11.59 -4.07
CA LEU A 150 0.14 -11.52 -3.57
C LEU A 150 -0.56 -10.19 -3.87
N GLY A 151 0.21 -9.09 -3.98
CA GLY A 151 -0.26 -7.76 -4.28
C GLY A 151 0.84 -6.90 -4.89
N THR A 152 0.49 -5.68 -5.27
CA THR A 152 1.41 -4.71 -5.88
C THR A 152 2.06 -3.88 -4.79
N LEU A 153 3.39 -3.97 -4.66
CA LEU A 153 4.17 -3.17 -3.72
C LEU A 153 4.61 -1.88 -4.40
N VAL A 154 4.10 -0.74 -3.91
CA VAL A 154 4.32 0.60 -4.48
C VAL A 154 5.02 1.50 -3.48
N VAL A 155 6.02 2.23 -3.94
CA VAL A 155 6.79 3.15 -3.12
C VAL A 155 5.98 4.41 -2.81
N VAL A 156 6.00 4.85 -1.55
CA VAL A 156 5.33 6.07 -1.09
C VAL A 156 6.31 7.24 -1.04
N GLN A 157 7.49 6.99 -0.49
CA GLN A 157 8.63 7.91 -0.42
C GLN A 157 9.87 7.22 -0.96
N THR A 158 10.88 7.95 -1.41
CA THR A 158 12.10 7.36 -1.98
C THR A 158 12.63 6.22 -1.09
N CYS A 159 12.72 5.04 -1.67
CA CYS A 159 13.05 3.80 -0.98
C CYS A 159 14.39 3.27 -1.46
N HIS A 160 15.20 2.80 -0.51
CA HIS A 160 16.31 1.91 -0.79
C HIS A 160 15.88 0.47 -0.44
N ILE A 161 15.81 -0.38 -1.45
CA ILE A 161 15.30 -1.75 -1.35
C ILE A 161 16.45 -2.74 -1.58
N LEU A 162 16.54 -3.72 -0.68
CA LEU A 162 17.42 -4.87 -0.85
C LEU A 162 16.59 -6.03 -1.39
N SER A 163 17.00 -6.62 -2.50
CA SER A 163 16.33 -7.78 -3.08
C SER A 163 17.23 -9.00 -2.95
N ILE A 164 16.70 -10.09 -2.38
CA ILE A 164 17.41 -11.36 -2.28
C ILE A 164 16.75 -12.33 -3.26
N PRO A 165 17.39 -12.60 -4.41
CA PRO A 165 16.94 -13.62 -5.34
C PRO A 165 16.98 -15.01 -4.70
N ARG A 166 16.06 -15.88 -5.09
CA ARG A 166 16.02 -17.29 -4.66
C ARG A 166 17.36 -18.00 -4.88
N ASN A 167 18.03 -17.76 -6.00
CA ASN A 167 19.32 -18.39 -6.30
C ASN A 167 20.39 -17.98 -5.27
N SER A 168 20.45 -16.70 -4.90
CA SER A 168 21.37 -16.21 -3.85
C SER A 168 21.05 -16.83 -2.48
N PHE A 169 19.76 -17.01 -2.17
CA PHE A 169 19.34 -17.70 -0.94
C PHE A 169 19.73 -19.18 -0.93
N LEU A 170 19.52 -19.90 -2.03
CA LEU A 170 19.90 -21.31 -2.16
C LEU A 170 21.42 -21.49 -2.10
N GLN A 171 22.18 -20.65 -2.81
CA GLN A 171 23.64 -20.68 -2.76
C GLN A 171 24.18 -20.44 -1.33
N ALA A 172 23.55 -19.53 -0.58
CA ALA A 172 23.91 -19.31 0.81
C ALA A 172 23.57 -20.52 1.69
N LEU A 173 22.46 -21.22 1.42
CA LEU A 173 22.09 -22.45 2.12
C LEU A 173 23.04 -23.60 1.81
N ASP A 174 23.51 -23.72 0.56
CA ASP A 174 24.48 -24.74 0.18
C ASP A 174 25.81 -24.54 0.93
N THR A 175 26.20 -23.28 1.16
CA THR A 175 27.42 -22.90 1.88
C THR A 175 27.26 -23.05 3.40
N TYR A 176 26.10 -22.68 3.94
CA TYR A 176 25.79 -22.72 5.36
C TYR A 176 24.45 -23.45 5.60
N PRO A 177 24.44 -24.79 5.54
CA PRO A 177 23.20 -25.56 5.65
C PRO A 177 22.55 -25.43 7.02
N SER A 178 21.23 -25.19 7.03
CA SER A 178 20.42 -25.26 8.25
C SER A 178 19.01 -25.71 7.92
N LEU A 179 18.78 -27.02 8.05
CA LEU A 179 17.47 -27.63 7.75
C LEU A 179 16.40 -27.11 8.70
N ALA A 180 16.67 -27.09 10.00
CA ALA A 180 15.73 -26.64 11.03
C ALA A 180 15.30 -25.18 10.84
N ALA A 181 16.26 -24.29 10.53
CA ALA A 181 15.94 -22.89 10.25
C ALA A 181 15.12 -22.73 8.96
N CYS A 182 15.42 -23.51 7.92
CA CYS A 182 14.67 -23.50 6.67
C CYS A 182 13.22 -24.00 6.85
N THR A 183 13.02 -25.09 7.61
CA THR A 183 11.68 -25.61 7.91
C THR A 183 10.87 -24.62 8.74
N GLU A 184 11.48 -24.00 9.75
CA GLU A 184 10.79 -23.01 10.57
C GLU A 184 10.44 -21.77 9.75
N LEU A 185 11.38 -21.25 8.96
CA LEU A 185 11.16 -20.10 8.08
C LEU A 185 10.00 -20.35 7.10
N LYS A 186 9.94 -21.53 6.48
CA LYS A 186 8.81 -21.91 5.59
C LYS A 186 7.48 -21.93 6.35
N ARG A 187 7.46 -22.52 7.55
CA ARG A 187 6.26 -22.61 8.39
C ARG A 187 5.74 -21.22 8.78
N THR A 188 6.60 -20.37 9.34
CA THR A 188 6.21 -19.03 9.82
C THR A 188 5.75 -18.12 8.68
N GLU A 189 6.45 -18.13 7.55
CA GLU A 189 6.09 -17.28 6.41
C GLU A 189 4.84 -17.76 5.68
N MET A 190 4.55 -19.07 5.72
CA MET A 190 3.27 -19.61 5.23
C MET A 190 2.10 -19.07 6.06
N ILE A 191 2.20 -19.13 7.40
CA ILE A 191 1.18 -18.61 8.32
C ILE A 191 0.97 -17.11 8.09
N ALA A 192 2.06 -16.32 8.09
CA ALA A 192 1.99 -14.88 7.87
C ALA A 192 1.38 -14.51 6.50
N THR A 193 1.63 -15.32 5.47
CA THR A 193 1.05 -15.10 4.13
C THR A 193 -0.44 -15.39 4.10
N GLU A 194 -0.91 -16.43 4.80
CA GLU A 194 -2.33 -16.73 4.87
C GLU A 194 -3.10 -15.68 5.69
N GLU A 195 -2.52 -15.21 6.80
CA GLU A 195 -3.06 -14.06 7.55
C GLU A 195 -3.18 -12.81 6.67
N LEU A 196 -2.15 -12.51 5.88
CA LEU A 196 -2.17 -11.41 4.93
C LEU A 196 -3.25 -11.61 3.86
N ARG A 197 -3.42 -12.83 3.35
CA ARG A 197 -4.46 -13.17 2.36
C ARG A 197 -5.87 -12.93 2.92
N HIS A 198 -6.13 -13.36 4.15
CA HIS A 198 -7.39 -13.09 4.84
C HIS A 198 -7.58 -11.59 5.12
N ALA A 199 -6.54 -10.86 5.50
CA ALA A 199 -6.61 -9.40 5.64
C ALA A 199 -6.99 -8.72 4.33
N ILE A 200 -6.36 -9.13 3.22
CA ILE A 200 -6.69 -8.63 1.87
C ILE A 200 -8.16 -8.88 1.53
N GLN A 201 -8.67 -10.09 1.78
CA GLN A 201 -10.07 -10.44 1.51
C GLN A 201 -11.01 -9.55 2.32
N ARG A 202 -10.77 -9.40 3.63
CA ARG A 202 -11.60 -8.58 4.53
C ARG A 202 -11.61 -7.11 4.11
N ILE A 203 -10.44 -6.51 3.87
CA ILE A 203 -10.32 -5.09 3.47
C ILE A 203 -10.96 -4.85 2.10
N SER A 204 -10.73 -5.75 1.14
CA SER A 204 -11.29 -5.63 -0.21
C SER A 204 -12.82 -5.74 -0.18
N ALA A 205 -13.37 -6.70 0.58
CA ALA A 205 -14.81 -6.87 0.75
C ALA A 205 -15.44 -5.63 1.42
N ARG A 206 -14.84 -5.12 2.49
CA ARG A 206 -15.29 -3.90 3.19
C ARG A 206 -15.34 -2.70 2.25
N LYS A 207 -14.28 -2.49 1.45
CA LYS A 207 -14.23 -1.37 0.51
C LYS A 207 -15.22 -1.50 -0.64
N LEU A 208 -15.49 -2.73 -1.10
CA LEU A 208 -16.51 -3.00 -2.11
C LEU A 208 -17.92 -2.69 -1.57
N ILE A 209 -18.23 -3.14 -0.35
CA ILE A 209 -19.50 -2.84 0.33
C ILE A 209 -19.64 -1.33 0.50
N TRP A 210 -18.62 -0.65 1.03
CA TRP A 210 -18.65 0.80 1.21
C TRP A 210 -18.96 1.55 -0.08
N LYS A 211 -18.25 1.22 -1.18
CA LYS A 211 -18.52 1.83 -2.50
C LYS A 211 -19.95 1.59 -3.00
N ARG A 212 -20.51 0.41 -2.77
CA ARG A 212 -21.88 0.06 -3.19
C ARG A 212 -22.96 0.82 -2.42
N TYR A 213 -22.73 1.11 -1.15
CA TYR A 213 -23.70 1.76 -0.27
C TYR A 213 -23.42 3.25 -0.01
N GLN A 214 -22.37 3.81 -0.62
CA GLN A 214 -21.98 5.21 -0.48
C GLN A 214 -23.13 6.19 -0.77
N HIS A 215 -23.96 5.91 -1.78
CA HIS A 215 -25.13 6.74 -2.09
C HIS A 215 -26.22 6.69 -1.02
N LEU A 216 -26.35 5.58 -0.28
CA LEU A 216 -27.35 5.42 0.78
C LEU A 216 -26.93 6.16 2.06
N ILE A 217 -25.63 6.16 2.36
CA ILE A 217 -25.06 6.94 3.47
C ILE A 217 -25.23 8.44 3.19
N ASN A 218 -24.90 8.88 1.97
CA ASN A 218 -24.99 10.28 1.58
C ASN A 218 -26.45 10.79 1.49
N ALA A 219 -27.40 9.92 1.15
CA ALA A 219 -28.82 10.29 1.09
C ALA A 219 -29.52 10.39 2.46
N GLY A 220 -28.92 9.82 3.52
CA GLY A 220 -29.43 9.92 4.90
C GLY A 220 -29.00 11.18 5.65
N GLY A 221 -28.08 11.98 5.10
CA GLY A 221 -27.59 13.23 5.68
C GLY A 221 -28.47 14.42 5.32
N SER A 222 -29.71 14.47 5.83
CA SER A 222 -30.58 15.64 5.71
C SER A 222 -30.26 16.68 6.80
N ASN A 223 -29.03 17.19 6.83
CA ASN A 223 -28.64 18.45 7.47
C ASN A 223 -27.33 18.90 6.81
N GLY A 224 -27.40 20.03 6.10
CA GLY A 224 -26.35 20.51 5.21
C GLY A 224 -25.07 20.90 5.94
N GLU A 225 -24.12 19.97 6.00
CA GLU A 225 -22.69 20.25 5.91
C GLU A 225 -22.05 19.14 5.07
N PRO A 226 -21.22 19.47 4.07
CA PRO A 226 -20.44 18.46 3.37
C PRO A 226 -19.38 17.97 4.36
N VAL A 227 -19.65 16.88 5.08
CA VAL A 227 -18.61 16.12 5.76
C VAL A 227 -17.81 15.44 4.66
N ALA A 228 -16.87 16.20 4.09
CA ALA A 228 -15.69 15.66 3.45
C ALA A 228 -14.91 14.94 4.55
N ALA A 229 -15.39 13.76 4.93
CA ALA A 229 -14.67 12.86 5.79
C ALA A 229 -13.37 12.53 5.03
N THR A 230 -12.31 13.15 5.50
CA THR A 230 -10.92 12.84 5.19
C THR A 230 -10.70 11.36 5.48
N ALA A 231 -10.94 10.55 4.45
CA ALA A 231 -10.95 9.09 4.48
C ALA A 231 -9.55 8.47 4.67
N SER A 232 -8.61 9.19 5.30
CA SER A 232 -7.23 8.75 5.44
C SER A 232 -6.85 8.31 6.86
N ASN A 233 -7.56 8.71 7.93
CA ASN A 233 -7.03 8.53 9.30
C ASN A 233 -7.93 7.81 10.33
N VAL A 234 -9.11 7.28 9.95
CA VAL A 234 -10.02 6.58 10.90
C VAL A 234 -10.12 5.07 10.63
N GLU A 235 -9.41 4.54 9.63
CA GLU A 235 -9.58 3.15 9.19
C GLU A 235 -8.92 2.09 10.10
N GLU A 236 -8.10 2.46 11.08
CA GLU A 236 -7.22 1.50 11.77
C GLU A 236 -7.86 0.68 12.92
N GLN A 237 -9.02 1.03 13.47
CA GLN A 237 -9.55 0.32 14.66
C GLN A 237 -11.06 0.05 14.73
N ALA A 238 -11.86 0.42 13.73
CA ALA A 238 -13.30 0.14 13.78
C ALA A 238 -13.59 -1.36 13.56
N THR A 239 -14.25 -1.98 14.54
CA THR A 239 -14.67 -3.38 14.48
C THR A 239 -15.68 -3.60 13.35
N GLY A 240 -15.74 -4.81 12.78
CA GLY A 240 -16.58 -5.09 11.60
C GLY A 240 -18.06 -4.71 11.76
N LEU A 241 -18.59 -4.76 12.99
CA LEU A 241 -19.96 -4.35 13.30
C LEU A 241 -20.19 -2.84 13.21
N GLU A 242 -19.28 -2.01 13.73
CA GLU A 242 -19.43 -0.55 13.76
C GLU A 242 -19.48 0.06 12.35
N THR A 243 -18.85 -0.60 11.39
CA THR A 243 -18.81 -0.14 9.99
C THR A 243 -20.01 -0.60 9.16
N LEU A 244 -20.64 -1.72 9.56
CA LEU A 244 -21.84 -2.24 8.91
C LEU A 244 -23.11 -1.60 9.47
N LEU A 245 -23.10 -1.11 10.71
CA LEU A 245 -24.27 -0.53 11.36
C LEU A 245 -24.85 0.68 10.58
N PRO A 246 -24.07 1.66 10.11
CA PRO A 246 -24.58 2.77 9.30
C PRO A 246 -25.09 2.31 7.93
N VAL A 247 -24.45 1.31 7.33
CA VAL A 247 -24.85 0.73 6.03
C VAL A 247 -26.19 0.00 6.16
N LEU A 248 -26.36 -0.79 7.23
CA LEU A 248 -27.59 -1.52 7.53
C LEU A 248 -28.73 -0.56 7.90
N GLN A 249 -28.45 0.47 8.69
CA GLN A 249 -29.41 1.53 9.01
C GLN A 249 -29.86 2.27 7.74
N GLY A 250 -28.92 2.67 6.88
CA GLY A 250 -29.24 3.33 5.60
C GLY A 250 -30.04 2.42 4.65
N TRP A 251 -29.68 1.13 4.56
CA TRP A 251 -30.44 0.16 3.78
C TRP A 251 -31.86 -0.06 4.34
N TYR A 252 -32.00 -0.17 5.66
CA TYR A 252 -33.28 -0.33 6.34
C TYR A 252 -34.19 0.87 6.10
N ALA A 253 -33.67 2.09 6.26
CA ALA A 253 -34.39 3.33 5.98
C ALA A 253 -34.86 3.40 4.52
N TRP A 254 -33.97 3.06 3.57
CA TRP A 254 -34.31 3.01 2.15
C TRP A 254 -35.35 1.93 1.82
N ALA A 255 -35.27 0.76 2.44
CA ALA A 255 -36.22 -0.32 2.23
C ALA A 255 -37.63 0.07 2.73
N ILE A 256 -37.72 0.75 3.88
CA ILE A 256 -38.97 1.31 4.40
C ILE A 256 -39.50 2.38 3.45
N ASP A 257 -38.68 3.33 3.01
CA ASP A 257 -39.10 4.40 2.11
C ASP A 257 -39.61 3.85 0.78
N ARG A 258 -38.90 2.87 0.21
CA ARG A 258 -39.33 2.18 -1.02
C ARG A 258 -40.66 1.45 -0.85
N ARG A 259 -40.89 0.82 0.31
CA ARG A 259 -42.18 0.20 0.64
C ARG A 259 -43.30 1.24 0.71
N LYS A 260 -43.08 2.36 1.41
CA LYS A 260 -44.05 3.47 1.48
C LYS A 260 -44.38 4.05 0.10
N ARG A 261 -43.39 4.24 -0.78
CA ARG A 261 -43.61 4.71 -2.15
C ARG A 261 -44.44 3.72 -2.99
N ARG A 262 -44.22 2.42 -2.82
CA ARG A 262 -45.02 1.37 -3.49
C ARG A 262 -46.47 1.40 -3.01
N GLU A 263 -46.70 1.42 -1.70
CA GLU A 263 -48.04 1.51 -1.12
C GLU A 263 -48.77 2.78 -1.56
N LYS A 264 -48.07 3.92 -1.64
CA LYS A 264 -48.64 5.18 -2.17
C LYS A 264 -49.03 5.04 -3.65
N SER A 265 -48.15 4.50 -4.50
CA SER A 265 -48.42 4.29 -5.92
C SER A 265 -49.58 3.32 -6.15
N GLU A 266 -49.69 2.26 -5.34
CA GLU A 266 -50.83 1.33 -5.39
C GLU A 266 -52.14 2.00 -4.97
N ARG A 267 -52.13 2.84 -3.93
CA ARG A 267 -53.31 3.64 -3.54
C ARG A 267 -53.73 4.63 -4.62
N GLU A 268 -52.78 5.33 -5.22
CA GLU A 268 -53.03 6.25 -6.33
C GLU A 268 -53.65 5.52 -7.53
N LYS A 269 -53.08 4.37 -7.93
CA LYS A 269 -53.66 3.53 -9.00
C LYS A 269 -55.06 3.05 -8.68
N ALA A 270 -55.31 2.58 -7.45
CA ALA A 270 -56.63 2.14 -7.02
C ALA A 270 -57.66 3.29 -6.96
N GLN A 271 -57.20 4.51 -6.64
CA GLN A 271 -58.04 5.71 -6.65
C GLN A 271 -58.36 6.15 -8.09
N TYR A 272 -57.36 6.15 -8.99
CA TYR A 272 -57.58 6.41 -10.41
C TYR A 272 -58.52 5.39 -11.05
N GLN A 273 -58.36 4.10 -10.75
CA GLN A 273 -59.28 3.06 -11.23
C GLN A 273 -60.71 3.30 -10.74
N ARG A 274 -60.90 3.69 -9.48
CA ARG A 274 -62.21 4.03 -8.92
C ARG A 274 -62.83 5.28 -9.57
N MET A 275 -62.03 6.32 -9.79
CA MET A 275 -62.47 7.51 -10.53
C MET A 275 -62.84 7.15 -11.97
N MET A 276 -62.04 6.33 -12.65
CA MET A 276 -62.28 5.92 -14.03
C MET A 276 -63.54 5.05 -14.13
N SER A 277 -63.74 4.10 -13.20
CA SER A 277 -64.96 3.29 -13.16
C SER A 277 -66.21 4.12 -12.89
N HIS A 278 -66.10 5.12 -12.01
CA HIS A 278 -67.20 6.05 -11.73
C HIS A 278 -67.49 6.98 -12.91
N TRP A 279 -66.45 7.47 -13.59
CA TRP A 279 -66.59 8.28 -14.80
C TRP A 279 -67.26 7.48 -15.92
N MET A 280 -66.80 6.25 -16.16
CA MET A 280 -67.39 5.32 -17.13
C MET A 280 -68.87 5.01 -16.82
N SER A 281 -69.24 4.78 -15.54
CA SER A 281 -70.64 4.52 -15.20
C SER A 281 -71.56 5.74 -15.37
N THR A 282 -71.00 6.95 -15.29
CA THR A 282 -71.80 8.20 -15.31
C THR A 282 -71.93 8.79 -16.72
N HIS A 283 -70.95 8.55 -17.61
CA HIS A 283 -70.89 9.14 -18.95
C HIS A 283 -71.00 8.12 -20.10
N MET A 284 -71.03 6.83 -19.80
CA MET A 284 -71.02 5.75 -20.81
C MET A 284 -72.26 4.85 -20.76
N VAL A 285 -73.32 5.28 -20.05
CA VAL A 285 -74.66 4.68 -20.12
C VAL A 285 -75.55 5.59 -20.99
N LEU A 286 -75.54 5.30 -22.29
CA LEU A 286 -76.59 5.61 -23.26
C LEU A 286 -77.03 4.28 -23.88
#